data_AF-A0A248ZWM6-F1
#
_entry.id   AF-A0A248ZWM6-F1
#
_cell.length_a   1.000
_cell.length_b   1.000
_cell.length_c   1.000
_cell.angle_alpha   90.00
_cell.angle_beta   90.00
_cell.angle_gamma   90.00
#
_symmetry.space_group_name_H-M   'P 1'
#
loop_
_entity.id
_entity.type
_entity.pdbx_description
1 polymer ?
#
loop_
_entity_poly.entity_id
_entity_poly.type
_entity_poly.pdbx_seq_one_letter_code
_entity_poly.pdbx_strand_id
1 'polypeptide(L)'
;MGLLYLLLLNTLIGYGSYGEALNHWDTSKVSIVTTMLPIFTMIFSNLSYYFYPHIFAKPDMNWISYLGALVVVSGAILAIAGDKLFRRN
;
A
#
# COMPACT_ATOMS: atom_id res chain seq x y z
N MET A 1 -13.89 3.06 -23.83
CA MET A 1 -14.76 3.78 -22.86
C MET A 1 -14.70 3.18 -21.45
N GLY A 2 -14.68 1.86 -21.26
CA GLY A 2 -14.63 1.25 -19.90
C GLY A 2 -13.38 1.55 -19.06
N LEU A 3 -12.20 1.67 -19.68
CA LEU A 3 -10.94 1.97 -18.99
C LEU A 3 -10.93 3.35 -18.29
N LEU A 4 -11.52 4.37 -18.92
CA LEU A 4 -11.59 5.71 -18.35
C LEU A 4 -12.47 5.75 -17.10
N TYR A 5 -13.56 4.98 -17.10
CA TYR A 5 -14.45 4.88 -15.96
C TYR A 5 -13.74 4.26 -14.75
N LEU A 6 -13.00 3.17 -14.96
CA LEU A 6 -12.22 2.53 -13.90
C LEU A 6 -11.15 3.46 -13.30
N LEU A 7 -10.47 4.25 -14.13
CA LEU A 7 -9.47 5.23 -13.67
C LEU A 7 -10.09 6.37 -12.87
N LEU A 8 -11.24 6.89 -13.31
CA LEU A 8 -11.98 7.94 -12.60
C LEU A 8 -12.47 7.43 -11.24
N LEU A 9 -13.00 6.21 -11.18
CA LEU A 9 -13.45 5.61 -9.94
C LEU A 9 -12.27 5.37 -8.97
N ASN A 10 -11.15 4.82 -9.44
CA ASN A 10 -9.98 4.58 -8.59
C ASN A 10 -9.43 5.88 -7.99
N THR A 11 -9.34 6.93 -8.82
CA THR A 11 -8.91 8.26 -8.39
C THR A 11 -9.90 8.86 -7.39
N LEU A 12 -11.19 8.87 -7.71
CA LEU A 12 -12.24 9.44 -6.86
C LEU A 12 -12.31 8.75 -5.50
N ILE A 13 -12.33 7.42 -5.49
CA ILE A 13 -12.41 6.62 -4.27
C ILE A 13 -11.10 6.73 -3.47
N GLY A 14 -9.95 6.65 -4.15
CA GLY A 14 -8.63 6.75 -3.53
C GLY A 14 -8.40 8.09 -2.85
N TYR A 15 -8.57 9.20 -3.58
CA TYR A 15 -8.39 10.54 -3.00
C TYR A 15 -9.48 10.90 -1.99
N GLY A 16 -10.73 10.48 -2.23
CA GLY A 16 -11.82 10.70 -1.28
C GLY A 16 -11.58 10.01 0.06
N SER A 17 -11.22 8.72 0.04
CA SER A 17 -10.90 7.96 1.27
C SER A 17 -9.61 8.44 1.95
N TYR A 18 -8.59 8.85 1.18
CA TYR A 18 -7.36 9.43 1.74
C TYR A 18 -7.63 10.77 2.46
N GLY A 19 -8.44 11.64 1.86
CA GLY A 19 -8.87 12.90 2.50
C GLY A 19 -9.64 12.65 3.79
N GLU A 20 -10.55 11.68 3.77
CA GLU A 20 -11.34 11.33 4.96
C GLU A 20 -10.48 10.69 6.07
N ALA A 21 -9.47 9.91 5.68
CA ALA A 21 -8.49 9.35 6.62
C ALA A 21 -7.64 10.42 7.29
N LEU A 22 -7.26 11.49 6.58
CA LEU A 22 -6.55 12.64 7.19
C LEU A 22 -7.44 13.44 8.14
N ASN A 23 -8.76 13.44 7.92
CA ASN A 23 -9.70 14.12 8.81
C ASN A 23 -10.00 13.30 10.08
N HIS A 24 -9.91 11.97 10.01
CA HIS A 24 -10.23 11.07 11.13
C HIS A 24 -9.00 10.53 11.87
N TRP A 25 -7.85 10.37 11.21
CA TRP A 25 -6.62 9.80 11.77
C TRP A 25 -5.46 10.80 11.69
N ASP A 26 -4.51 10.67 12.61
CA ASP A 26 -3.27 11.46 12.58
C ASP A 26 -2.52 11.26 11.24
N THR A 27 -2.03 12.36 10.65
CA THR A 27 -1.25 12.36 9.40
C THR A 27 -0.08 11.36 9.44
N SER A 28 0.55 11.18 10.61
CA SER A 28 1.60 10.18 10.85
C SER A 28 1.14 8.75 10.50
N LYS A 29 -0.04 8.34 10.98
CA LYS A 29 -0.59 7.00 10.76
C LYS A 29 -1.00 6.80 9.30
N VAL A 30 -1.61 7.81 8.69
CA VAL A 30 -2.01 7.76 7.27
C VAL A 30 -0.79 7.61 6.35
N SER A 31 0.31 8.32 6.66
CA SER A 31 1.57 8.22 5.91
C SER A 31 2.20 6.82 6.00
N ILE A 32 2.20 6.21 7.19
CA ILE A 32 2.73 4.85 7.40
C ILE A 32 1.95 3.83 6.56
N VAL A 33 0.61 3.91 6.56
CA VAL A 33 -0.26 3.01 5.77
C VAL A 33 -0.03 3.22 4.27
N THR A 34 0.10 4.47 3.83
CA THR A 34 0.37 4.81 2.42
C THR A 34 1.70 4.23 1.94
N THR A 35 2.72 4.23 2.81
CA THR A 35 4.04 3.65 2.50
C THR A 35 3.99 2.12 2.36
N MET A 36 3.00 1.46 2.96
CA MET A 36 2.77 0.01 2.81
C MET A 36 2.00 -0.39 1.54
N LEU A 37 1.36 0.56 0.84
CA LEU A 37 0.63 0.29 -0.42
C LEU A 37 1.39 -0.58 -1.43
N PRO A 38 2.69 -0.33 -1.76
CA PRO A 38 3.42 -1.19 -2.70
C PRO A 38 3.52 -2.65 -2.26
N ILE A 39 3.58 -2.93 -0.95
CA ILE A 39 3.58 -4.32 -0.44
C ILE A 39 2.22 -4.97 -0.69
N PHE A 40 1.13 -4.26 -0.40
CA PHE A 40 -0.22 -4.77 -0.70
C PHE A 40 -0.37 -5.07 -2.19
N THR A 41 0.12 -4.18 -3.07
CA THR A 41 0.13 -4.42 -4.51
C THR A 41 0.92 -5.68 -4.89
N MET A 42 2.10 -5.91 -4.31
CA MET A 42 2.88 -7.14 -4.55
C MET A 42 2.13 -8.40 -4.09
N ILE A 43 1.48 -8.36 -2.92
CA ILE A 43 0.69 -9.49 -2.39
C ILE A 43 -0.49 -9.77 -3.32
N PHE A 44 -1.27 -8.75 -3.69
CA PHE A 44 -2.41 -8.89 -4.59
C PHE A 44 -1.99 -9.36 -5.98
N SER A 45 -0.82 -8.93 -6.47
CA SER A 45 -0.27 -9.40 -7.75
C SER A 45 0.01 -10.91 -7.72
N ASN A 46 0.66 -11.42 -6.66
CA ASN A 46 0.88 -12.86 -6.49
C ASN A 46 -0.43 -13.64 -6.31
N LEU A 47 -1.35 -13.09 -5.51
CA LEU A 47 -2.64 -13.71 -5.25
C LEU A 47 -3.47 -13.81 -6.54
N SER A 48 -3.46 -12.76 -7.36
CA SER A 48 -4.16 -12.73 -8.66
C SER A 48 -3.57 -13.74 -9.64
N TYR A 49 -2.24 -13.88 -9.66
CA TYR A 49 -1.58 -14.94 -10.42
C TYR A 49 -1.98 -16.35 -9.94
N TYR A 50 -2.10 -16.55 -8.63
CA TYR A 50 -2.53 -17.83 -8.07
C TYR A 50 -3.98 -18.18 -8.43
N PHE A 51 -4.90 -17.21 -8.37
CA PHE A 51 -6.32 -17.45 -8.70
C PHE A 51 -6.58 -17.57 -10.21
N TYR A 52 -5.90 -16.76 -11.03
CA TYR A 52 -6.12 -16.69 -12.48
C TYR A 52 -4.79 -16.72 -13.26
N PRO A 53 -4.06 -17.85 -13.23
CA PRO A 53 -2.74 -17.96 -13.86
C PRO A 53 -2.78 -17.84 -15.39
N HIS A 54 -3.96 -18.02 -16.01
CA HIS A 54 -4.15 -17.93 -17.46
C HIS A 54 -4.36 -16.48 -17.94
N ILE A 55 -4.76 -15.57 -17.04
CA ILE A 55 -5.07 -14.17 -17.37
C ILE A 55 -3.93 -13.24 -16.94
N PHE A 56 -3.24 -13.58 -15.84
CA PHE A 56 -2.17 -12.76 -15.28
C PHE A 56 -0.79 -13.37 -15.57
N ALA A 57 0.12 -12.54 -16.08
CA ALA A 57 1.52 -12.92 -16.24
C ALA A 57 2.18 -13.15 -14.87
N LYS A 58 3.17 -14.05 -14.83
CA LYS A 58 3.90 -14.35 -13.61
C LYS A 58 4.57 -13.07 -13.09
N PRO A 59 4.34 -12.67 -11.82
CA PRO A 59 5.04 -11.52 -11.24
C PRO A 59 6.54 -11.82 -11.15
N ASP A 60 7.37 -11.01 -11.80
CA ASP A 60 8.84 -11.11 -11.71
C ASP A 60 9.32 -10.50 -10.38
N MET A 61 9.11 -11.26 -9.30
CA MET A 61 9.61 -10.90 -7.98
C MET A 61 11.07 -11.30 -7.84
N ASN A 62 11.95 -10.37 -8.21
CA ASN A 62 13.39 -10.49 -8.01
C ASN A 62 13.80 -10.27 -6.54
N TRP A 63 15.02 -10.70 -6.21
CA TRP A 63 15.63 -10.52 -4.89
C TRP A 63 15.60 -9.05 -4.42
N ILE A 64 15.78 -8.09 -5.33
CA ILE A 64 15.65 -6.64 -5.06
C ILE A 64 14.25 -6.28 -4.58
N SER A 65 13.19 -6.87 -5.16
CA SER A 65 11.80 -6.62 -4.74
C SER A 65 11.56 -7.09 -3.30
N TYR A 66 12.13 -8.23 -2.91
CA TYR A 66 12.07 -8.72 -1.54
C TYR A 66 12.86 -7.85 -0.56
N LEU A 67 14.05 -7.36 -0.95
CA LEU A 67 14.81 -6.41 -0.15
C LEU A 67 14.03 -5.09 0.05
N GLY A 68 13.44 -4.55 -1.02
CA GLY A 68 12.58 -3.37 -0.93
C GLY A 68 11.39 -3.58 0.01
N ALA A 69 10.73 -4.73 -0.07
CA ALA A 69 9.65 -5.09 0.84
C ALA A 69 10.13 -5.13 2.30
N LEU A 70 11.29 -5.73 2.59
CA LEU A 70 11.86 -5.74 3.95
C LEU A 70 12.15 -4.33 4.47
N VAL A 71 12.73 -3.47 3.64
CA VAL A 71 13.01 -2.07 4.00
C VAL A 71 11.71 -1.34 4.34
N VAL A 72 10.67 -1.49 3.53
CA VAL A 72 9.36 -0.86 3.77
C VAL A 72 8.71 -1.38 5.05
N VAL A 73 8.72 -2.69 5.31
CA VAL A 73 8.17 -3.27 6.56
C VAL A 73 8.93 -2.77 7.78
N SER A 74 10.27 -2.79 7.73
CA SER A 74 11.10 -2.30 8.83
C SER A 74 10.88 -0.81 9.11
N GLY A 75 10.81 0.02 8.06
CA GLY A 75 10.50 1.45 8.17
C GLY A 75 9.13 1.71 8.78
N ALA A 76 8.11 0.93 8.39
CA ALA A 76 6.78 1.05 8.98
C ALA A 76 6.76 0.67 10.47
N ILE A 77 7.44 -0.42 10.87
CA ILE A 77 7.56 -0.82 12.28
C ILE A 77 8.27 0.27 13.10
N LEU A 78 9.38 0.81 12.58
CA LEU A 78 10.12 1.90 13.22
C LEU A 78 9.28 3.17 13.34
N ALA A 79 8.51 3.54 12.31
CA ALA A 79 7.64 4.70 12.35
C ALA A 79 6.53 4.55 13.40
N ILE A 80 5.92 3.37 13.51
CA ILE A 80 4.91 3.07 14.55
C ILE A 80 5.55 3.10 15.95
N ALA A 81 6.75 2.53 16.11
CA ALA A 81 7.48 2.54 17.37
C ALA A 81 7.86 3.97 17.79
N GLY A 82 8.28 4.80 16.84
CA GLY A 82 8.58 6.22 17.03
C GLY A 82 7.35 7.04 17.41
N ASP A 83 6.22 6.83 16.73
CA ASP A 83 4.93 7.46 17.04
C ASP A 83 4.50 7.17 18.49
N LYS A 84 4.65 5.91 18.93
CA LYS A 84 4.35 5.47 20.30
C LYS A 84 5.29 6.07 21.34
N LEU A 85 6.56 6.31 20.98
CA LEU A 85 7.56 6.90 21.88
C LEU A 85 7.35 8.41 22.04
N PHE A 86 7.06 9.13 20.96
CA PHE A 86 6.85 10.58 20.97
C PHE A 86 5.50 11.01 21.59
N ARG A 87 4.44 10.21 21.46
CA ARG A 87 3.15 10.48 22.13
C ARG A 87 3.15 10.30 23.66
N ARG A 88 4.27 9.86 24.25
CA ARG A 88 4.36 9.54 25.69
C ARG A 88 5.11 10.60 26.53
N ASN A 89 5.25 11.81 26.01
CA ASN A 89 5.63 13.03 26.75
C ASN A 89 4.60 14.13 26.48
#